data_AF-A0A800DNY4-F1
#
_entry.id   AF-A0A800DNY4-F1
#
_cell.length_a   1.000
_cell.length_b   1.000
_cell.length_c   1.000
_cell.angle_alpha   90.00
_cell.angle_beta   90.00
_cell.angle_gamma   90.00
#
_symmetry.space_group_name_H-M   'P 1'
#
loop_
_entity.id
_entity.type
_entity.pdbx_description
1 polymer ?
#
loop_
_entity_poly.entity_id
_entity_poly.type
_entity_poly.pdbx_seq_one_letter_code
_entity_poly.pdbx_strand_id
1 'polypeptide(L)'
;MGRKAGGNYVYTNLSQGFDITDDLAFRLNVEYMHLSSQPNLPHWQIVFSTNYTITDERGLGARIVARGGNANVNLMFRQAVRRGMDVFFIYGEPNAEKTRHRFALKIVLPLYR
;
A
#
# COMPACT_ATOMS: atom_id res chain seq x y z
N MET A 1 -7.17 4.26 -23.11
CA MET A 1 -6.66 5.59 -23.51
C MET A 1 -7.65 6.64 -23.02
N GLY A 2 -7.18 7.73 -22.43
CA GLY A 2 -8.06 8.81 -21.99
C GLY A 2 -7.39 10.17 -22.07
N ARG A 3 -8.16 11.23 -21.83
CA ARG A 3 -7.68 12.61 -21.72
C ARG A 3 -7.64 13.01 -20.25
N LYS A 4 -6.46 13.39 -19.75
CA LYS A 4 -6.27 14.07 -18.46
C LYS A 4 -5.34 15.26 -18.69
N ALA A 5 -5.67 16.41 -18.12
CA ALA A 5 -4.84 17.62 -18.16
C ALA A 5 -4.34 18.04 -19.57
N GLY A 6 -5.20 17.96 -20.59
CA GLY A 6 -4.90 18.52 -21.91
C GLY A 6 -4.07 17.64 -22.85
N GLY A 7 -3.77 16.39 -22.48
CA GLY A 7 -3.17 15.44 -23.44
C GLY A 7 -3.50 13.98 -23.18
N ASN A 8 -2.95 13.15 -24.07
CA ASN A 8 -3.21 11.73 -24.11
C ASN A 8 -2.46 11.04 -22.97
N TYR A 9 -3.16 10.13 -22.27
CA TYR A 9 -2.51 9.24 -21.33
C TYR A 9 -2.74 7.77 -21.69
N VAL A 10 -1.70 6.99 -21.47
CA VAL A 10 -1.74 5.53 -21.48
C VAL A 10 -1.51 5.07 -20.05
N TYR A 11 -2.41 4.24 -19.55
CA TYR A 11 -2.36 3.65 -18.22
C TYR A 11 -2.45 2.14 -18.35
N THR A 12 -1.51 1.45 -17.73
CA THR A 12 -1.45 -0.01 -17.67
C THR A 12 -1.22 -0.41 -16.23
N ASN A 13 -1.97 -1.40 -15.76
CA ASN A 13 -1.83 -1.97 -14.42
C ASN A 13 -1.75 -3.49 -14.54
N LEU A 14 -0.76 -4.07 -13.86
CA LEU A 14 -0.59 -5.50 -13.66
C LEU A 14 -0.61 -5.78 -12.17
N SER A 15 -1.56 -6.59 -11.72
CA SER A 15 -1.66 -7.03 -10.32
C SER A 15 -1.57 -8.54 -10.24
N GLN A 16 -0.67 -9.04 -9.40
CA GLN A 16 -0.54 -10.47 -9.10
C GLN A 16 -0.55 -10.68 -7.59
N GLY A 17 -1.30 -11.69 -7.14
CA GLY A 17 -1.30 -12.11 -5.75
C GLY A 17 -1.00 -13.58 -5.59
N PHE A 18 -0.33 -13.91 -4.50
CA PHE A 18 -0.01 -15.27 -4.10
C PHE A 18 -0.30 -15.41 -2.62
N ASP A 19 -1.19 -16.33 -2.29
CA ASP A 19 -1.41 -16.77 -0.92
C ASP A 19 -0.53 -18.02 -0.74
N ILE A 20 0.61 -17.87 -0.06
CA ILE A 20 1.62 -18.95 0.06
C ILE A 20 1.17 -19.96 1.11
N THR A 21 0.61 -19.46 2.20
CA THR A 21 -0.04 -20.23 3.25
C THR A 21 -1.32 -19.52 3.67
N ASP A 22 -2.12 -20.15 4.52
CA ASP A 22 -3.31 -19.53 5.11
C ASP A 22 -2.95 -18.25 5.91
N ASP A 23 -1.70 -18.15 6.36
CA ASP A 23 -1.20 -17.04 7.16
C ASP A 23 -0.36 -16.03 6.38
N LEU A 24 0.12 -16.34 5.18
CA LEU A 24 1.08 -15.51 4.46
C LEU A 24 0.63 -15.21 3.03
N ALA A 25 0.43 -13.92 2.75
CA ALA A 25 0.00 -13.43 1.45
C ALA A 25 0.94 -12.36 0.91
N PHE A 26 1.29 -12.49 -0.37
CA PHE A 26 2.03 -11.51 -1.14
C PHE A 26 1.17 -10.92 -2.25
N ARG A 27 1.31 -9.63 -2.48
CA ARG A 27 0.64 -8.92 -3.57
C ARG A 27 1.66 -8.00 -4.23
N LEU A 28 1.84 -8.17 -5.54
CA LEU A 28 2.65 -7.30 -6.37
C LEU A 28 1.72 -6.54 -7.32
N ASN A 29 1.83 -5.23 -7.35
CA ASN A 29 1.12 -4.38 -8.28
C ASN A 29 2.14 -3.51 -9.02
N VAL A 30 2.11 -3.55 -10.35
CA VAL A 30 2.94 -2.73 -11.22
C VAL A 30 2.03 -1.84 -12.02
N GLU A 31 2.23 -0.54 -11.88
CA GLU A 31 1.48 0.50 -12.55
C GLU A 31 2.42 1.29 -13.46
N TYR A 32 2.02 1.46 -14.71
CA TYR A 32 2.71 2.29 -15.68
C TYR A 32 1.74 3.35 -16.21
N MET A 33 2.15 4.60 -16.16
CA MET A 33 1.37 5.73 -16.64
C MET A 33 2.27 6.65 -17.46
N HIS A 34 2.01 6.76 -18.75
CA HIS A 34 2.66 7.74 -19.60
C HIS A 34 1.70 8.89 -19.89
N LEU A 35 2.11 10.11 -19.53
CA LEU A 35 1.34 11.34 -19.77
C LEU A 35 2.08 12.22 -20.78
N SER A 36 1.53 12.40 -21.99
CA SER A 36 2.20 13.20 -23.04
C SER A 36 2.34 14.69 -22.70
N SER A 37 1.60 15.19 -21.72
CA SER A 37 1.58 16.62 -21.32
C SER A 37 2.53 16.98 -20.18
N GLN A 38 3.09 16.01 -19.47
CA GLN A 38 4.02 16.26 -18.35
C GLN A 38 5.15 15.21 -18.35
N PRO A 39 6.23 15.42 -19.13
CA PRO A 39 7.29 14.43 -19.31
C PRO A 39 8.09 14.13 -18.04
N ASN A 40 8.07 15.03 -17.05
CA ASN A 40 8.83 14.91 -15.79
C ASN A 40 8.12 14.09 -14.69
N LEU A 41 6.89 13.63 -14.91
CA LEU A 41 6.24 12.78 -13.92
C LEU A 41 6.81 11.35 -13.96
N PRO A 42 6.86 10.65 -12.81
CA PRO A 42 7.24 9.24 -12.79
C PRO A 42 6.31 8.42 -13.67
N HIS A 43 6.86 7.80 -14.71
CA HIS A 43 6.08 7.01 -15.65
C HIS A 43 5.69 5.62 -15.12
N TRP A 44 6.22 5.22 -13.96
CA TRP A 44 6.01 3.91 -13.37
C TRP A 44 5.91 3.96 -11.84
N GLN A 45 5.18 3.01 -11.29
CA GLN A 45 5.08 2.72 -9.87
C GLN A 45 5.01 1.21 -9.65
N ILE A 46 5.78 0.71 -8.70
CA ILE A 46 5.69 -0.67 -8.23
C ILE A 46 5.25 -0.64 -6.76
N VAL A 47 4.18 -1.34 -6.45
CA VAL A 47 3.70 -1.54 -5.09
C VAL A 47 3.81 -3.01 -4.75
N PHE A 48 4.74 -3.34 -3.87
CA PHE A 48 4.82 -4.65 -3.26
C PHE A 48 4.19 -4.59 -1.87
N SER A 49 3.35 -5.57 -1.56
CA SER A 49 2.72 -5.71 -0.24
C SER A 49 2.85 -7.15 0.23
N THR A 50 3.14 -7.32 1.52
CA THR A 50 3.15 -8.60 2.20
C THR A 50 2.31 -8.48 3.46
N ASN A 51 1.52 -9.50 3.74
CA ASN A 51 0.74 -9.60 4.96
C ASN A 51 0.98 -10.98 5.58
N TYR A 52 1.24 -10.98 6.88
CA TYR A 52 1.47 -12.17 7.67
C TYR A 52 0.53 -12.17 8.88
N THR A 53 -0.34 -13.16 8.96
CA THR A 53 -1.21 -13.43 10.09
C THR A 53 -0.39 -14.19 11.15
N ILE A 54 -0.27 -13.63 12.33
CA ILE A 54 0.40 -14.29 13.48
C ILE A 54 -0.63 -15.13 14.23
N THR A 55 -1.82 -14.56 14.45
CA THR A 55 -3.02 -15.21 14.98
C THR A 55 -4.24 -14.54 14.36
N ASP A 56 -5.44 -15.09 14.56
CA ASP A 56 -6.70 -14.46 14.13
C ASP A 56 -6.86 -13.00 14.62
N GLU A 57 -6.19 -12.68 15.73
CA GLU A 57 -6.21 -11.38 16.39
C GLU A 57 -4.99 -10.50 16.05
N ARG A 58 -3.93 -11.05 15.45
CA ARG A 58 -2.65 -10.34 15.25
C ARG A 58 -2.12 -10.52 13.85
N GLY A 59 -1.73 -9.43 13.22
CA GLY A 59 -1.13 -9.47 11.90
C GLY A 59 -0.04 -8.43 11.71
N LEU A 60 0.92 -8.75 10.85
CA LEU A 60 1.94 -7.83 10.35
C LEU A 60 1.70 -7.60 8.87
N GLY A 61 1.91 -6.37 8.44
CA GLY A 61 1.87 -5.96 7.05
C GLY A 61 3.09 -5.13 6.73
N ALA A 62 3.62 -5.28 5.52
CA ALA A 62 4.61 -4.37 4.98
C ALA A 62 4.21 -3.98 3.56
N ARG A 63 4.44 -2.72 3.22
CA ARG A 63 4.20 -2.19 1.88
C ARG A 63 5.38 -1.36 1.45
N ILE A 64 5.84 -1.64 0.23
CA ILE A 64 6.92 -0.93 -0.45
C ILE A 64 6.33 -0.31 -1.70
N VAL A 65 6.50 1.00 -1.87
CA VAL A 65 6.11 1.75 -3.05
C VAL A 65 7.36 2.35 -3.68
N ALA A 66 7.73 1.86 -4.85
CA ALA A 66 8.81 2.42 -5.65
C ALA A 66 8.21 3.24 -6.81
N ARG A 67 8.60 4.50 -6.94
CA ARG A 67 8.11 5.41 -7.99
C ARG A 67 9.20 6.40 -8.38
N GLY A 68 9.55 6.45 -9.66
CA GLY A 68 10.44 7.49 -10.20
C GLY A 68 11.83 7.56 -9.54
N GLY A 69 12.39 6.40 -9.15
CA GLY A 69 13.70 6.31 -8.48
C GLY A 69 13.67 6.50 -6.96
N ASN A 70 12.52 6.84 -6.39
CA ASN A 70 12.33 6.89 -4.94
C ASN A 70 11.60 5.64 -4.44
N ALA A 71 11.87 5.24 -3.20
CA ALA A 71 11.17 4.17 -2.53
C ALA A 71 10.63 4.64 -1.18
N ASN A 72 9.39 4.25 -0.88
CA ASN A 72 8.73 4.42 0.39
C ASN A 72 8.39 3.05 0.97
N VAL A 73 8.78 2.84 2.23
CA VAL A 73 8.45 1.63 2.99
C VAL A 73 7.58 2.04 4.17
N ASN A 74 6.49 1.30 4.37
CA ASN A 74 5.70 1.35 5.59
C ASN A 74 5.43 -0.06 6.13
N LEU A 75 5.35 -0.14 7.44
CA LEU A 75 5.04 -1.35 8.20
C LEU A 75 3.75 -1.10 8.98
N MET A 76 2.98 -2.15 9.17
CA MET A 76 1.74 -2.13 9.94
C MET A 76 1.71 -3.34 10.86
N PHE A 77 1.33 -3.14 12.11
CA PHE A 77 0.94 -4.20 13.02
C PHE A 77 -0.52 -4.00 13.39
N ARG A 78 -1.34 -5.02 13.16
CA ARG A 78 -2.75 -5.06 13.54
C ARG A 78 -2.89 -5.91 14.80
N GLN A 79 -3.63 -5.39 15.78
CA GLN A 79 -4.14 -6.11 16.92
C GLN A 79 -5.67 -5.95 16.93
N ALA A 80 -6.39 -7.00 16.56
CA ALA A 80 -7.80 -7.10 16.85
C ALA A 80 -7.99 -7.31 18.35
N VAL A 81 -9.00 -6.66 18.90
CA VAL A 81 -9.34 -6.70 20.31
C VAL A 81 -10.79 -7.16 20.46
N ARG A 82 -11.08 -7.82 21.58
CA ARG A 82 -12.42 -8.29 21.92
C ARG A 82 -13.43 -7.14 21.80
N ARG A 83 -14.64 -7.46 21.34
CA ARG A 83 -15.76 -6.53 21.05
C ARG A 83 -15.63 -5.73 19.75
N GLY A 84 -14.87 -6.21 18.77
CA GLY A 84 -14.85 -5.63 17.41
C GLY A 84 -14.03 -4.35 17.26
N MET A 85 -13.14 -4.08 18.22
CA MET A 85 -12.18 -2.98 18.13
C MET A 85 -10.89 -3.48 17.49
N ASP A 86 -10.34 -2.72 16.55
CA ASP A 86 -9.04 -3.02 15.94
C ASP A 86 -8.06 -1.86 16.18
N VAL A 87 -6.86 -2.20 16.63
CA VAL A 87 -5.76 -1.26 16.82
C VAL A 87 -4.68 -1.53 15.79
N PHE A 88 -4.23 -0.48 15.10
CA PHE A 88 -3.18 -0.54 14.10
C PHE A 88 -2.03 0.38 14.49
N PHE A 89 -0.84 -0.19 14.59
CA PHE A 89 0.40 0.56 14.70
C PHE A 89 1.03 0.62 13.32
N ILE A 90 1.26 1.83 12.81
CA ILE A 90 1.81 2.07 11.48
C ILE A 90 3.13 2.79 11.64
N TYR A 91 4.16 2.27 10.99
CA TYR A 91 5.45 2.91 10.86
C TYR A 91 5.71 3.28 9.41
N GLY A 92 6.16 4.50 9.16
CA GLY A 92 6.32 5.05 7.82
C GLY A 92 5.17 5.97 7.44
N GLU A 93 5.44 7.00 6.65
CA GLU A 93 4.41 7.87 6.06
C GLU A 93 3.92 7.26 4.73
N PRO A 94 2.69 6.71 4.65
CA PRO A 94 2.26 5.92 3.47
C PRO A 94 2.09 6.74 2.18
N ASN A 95 2.04 8.07 2.31
CA ASN A 95 1.80 9.00 1.21
C ASN A 95 3.06 9.79 0.82
N ALA A 96 4.20 9.57 1.49
CA ALA A 96 5.43 10.28 1.18
C ALA A 96 6.17 9.65 -0.01
N GLU A 97 6.83 10.46 -0.83
CA GLU A 97 7.61 9.97 -1.98
C GLU A 97 8.81 9.10 -1.58
N LYS A 98 9.37 9.34 -0.40
CA LYS A 98 10.47 8.58 0.20
C LYS A 98 10.07 8.08 1.57
N THR A 99 10.70 7.01 2.04
CA THR A 99 10.53 6.51 3.42
C THR A 99 10.79 7.64 4.40
N ARG A 100 9.78 7.95 5.21
CA ARG A 100 9.86 8.89 6.33
C ARG A 100 9.51 8.18 7.61
N HIS A 101 10.37 8.28 8.60
CA HIS A 101 10.22 7.63 9.90
C HIS A 101 9.15 8.37 10.71
N ARG A 102 7.93 7.84 10.68
CA ARG A 102 6.79 8.35 11.44
C ARG A 102 6.03 7.19 12.05
N PHE A 103 5.54 7.37 13.27
CA PHE A 103 4.62 6.44 13.91
C PHE A 103 3.21 7.01 13.87
N ALA A 104 2.24 6.16 13.58
CA ALA A 104 0.83 6.48 13.67
C ALA A 104 0.10 5.34 14.37
N LEU A 105 -0.86 5.72 15.21
CA LEU A 105 -1.80 4.81 15.83
C LEU A 105 -3.17 5.05 15.20
N LYS A 106 -3.77 4.00 14.64
CA LYS A 106 -5.14 4.03 14.13
C LYS A 106 -5.98 3.07 14.94
N ILE A 107 -7.07 3.58 15.51
CA ILE A 107 -8.02 2.80 16.29
C ILE A 107 -9.34 2.79 15.52
N VAL A 108 -9.89 1.60 15.29
CA VAL A 108 -11.18 1.40 14.65
C VAL A 108 -12.13 0.83 15.70
N LEU A 109 -13.25 1.51 15.91
CA LEU A 109 -14.28 1.13 16.87
C LEU A 109 -15.57 0.77 16.12
N PRO A 110 -16.32 -0.24 16.58
CA PRO A 110 -17.63 -0.52 16.02
C PRO A 110 -18.60 0.58 16.45
N LEU A 111 -19.37 1.10 15.49
CA LEU A 111 -20.27 2.22 15.76
C LEU A 111 -21.60 1.79 16.40
N TYR A 112 -22.03 0.54 16.25
CA TYR A 112 -23.29 0.03 16.83
C TYR A 112 -23.17 -1.46 17.16
N ARG A 113 -23.95 -1.94 18.14
CA ARG A 113 -24.00 -3.34 18.61
C ARG A 113 -25.24 -4.06 18.12
#